data_AF-A0A6G0XNK6-F1
#
_entry.id   AF-A0A6G0XNK6-F1
#
_cell.length_a   1.000
_cell.length_b   1.000
_cell.length_c   1.000
_cell.angle_alpha   90.00
_cell.angle_beta   90.00
_cell.angle_gamma   90.00
#
_symmetry.space_group_name_H-M   'P 1'
#
loop_
_entity.id
_entity.type
_entity.pdbx_description
1 polymer ?
#
loop_
_entity_poly.entity_id
_entity_poly.type
_entity_poly.pdbx_seq_one_letter_code
_entity_poly.pdbx_strand_id
1 'polypeptide(L)'
;LLTTDYLPSEVKKLLGKNYFTTELSRTFSIWWCVVTQVIENGLIDAAHHLSMARLALDETVELDKTISTSIKLLKQLNMLDDTLIIVTSDHANTLSINGYPKRGNNILDVAGTSESDYVKYTTLTYSIGYAKYPVYRRAGSLVIRQDPTAVSSTSSHDYSQQVGIPEETGVHGGSDVAVYAKGPMGHLFHSIHEQNYVAHAIAYATKIGFYRSEPVQNHSYTHFSNIYLICTFILTLFCLK
;
A
#
# COMPACT_ATOMS: atom_id res chain seq x y z
N LEU A 1 -5.60 8.46 0.41
CA LEU A 1 -6.02 9.78 1.00
C LEU A 1 -7.55 9.99 0.95
N LEU A 2 -8.24 10.09 2.10
CA LEU A 2 -9.57 10.72 2.21
C LEU A 2 -9.52 11.72 3.36
N THR A 3 -9.52 13.02 3.06
CA THR A 3 -9.58 14.08 4.09
C THR A 3 -11.00 14.12 4.66
N THR A 4 -11.12 14.12 5.98
CA THR A 4 -12.39 13.99 6.72
C THR A 4 -13.17 15.32 6.79
N ASP A 5 -12.66 16.38 6.15
CA ASP A 5 -13.14 17.74 6.36
C ASP A 5 -14.57 17.98 5.86
N TYR A 6 -15.02 17.24 4.85
CA TYR A 6 -16.35 17.37 4.24
C TYR A 6 -17.41 16.41 4.81
N LEU A 7 -17.08 15.62 5.84
CA LEU A 7 -18.04 14.68 6.42
C LEU A 7 -18.94 15.35 7.48
N PRO A 8 -20.24 15.03 7.51
CA PRO A 8 -21.16 15.49 8.56
C PRO A 8 -20.63 15.20 9.96
N SER A 9 -20.97 16.06 10.93
CA SER A 9 -20.54 15.97 12.34
C SER A 9 -20.79 14.61 12.99
N GLU A 10 -21.87 13.93 12.59
CA GLU A 10 -22.26 12.61 13.02
C GLU A 10 -21.29 11.52 12.51
N VAL A 11 -20.78 11.68 11.29
CA VAL A 11 -19.80 10.77 10.69
C VAL A 11 -18.44 10.94 11.35
N LYS A 12 -18.02 12.19 11.65
CA LYS A 12 -16.75 12.47 12.36
C LYS A 12 -16.68 11.82 13.75
N LYS A 13 -17.82 11.65 14.44
CA LYS A 13 -17.90 10.94 15.73
C LYS A 13 -17.71 9.42 15.62
N LEU A 14 -17.94 8.83 14.45
CA LEU A 14 -17.83 7.38 14.20
C LEU A 14 -16.41 6.96 13.76
N LEU A 15 -15.54 7.89 13.35
CA LEU A 15 -14.19 7.63 12.82
C LEU A 15 -13.12 7.31 13.89
N GLY A 16 -13.50 6.72 15.02
CA GLY A 16 -12.56 6.28 16.04
C GLY A 16 -11.84 4.99 15.61
N LYS A 17 -10.63 5.11 15.08
CA LYS A 17 -9.51 4.15 14.84
C LYS A 17 -9.74 2.66 14.46
N ASN A 18 -10.94 2.08 14.59
CA ASN A 18 -11.24 0.66 14.33
C ASN A 18 -12.58 0.43 13.57
N TYR A 19 -13.27 1.48 13.12
CA TYR A 19 -14.62 1.38 12.55
C TYR A 19 -14.70 1.35 11.02
N PHE A 20 -13.64 1.73 10.31
CA PHE A 20 -13.71 1.93 8.85
C PHE A 20 -13.98 0.64 8.06
N THR A 21 -13.58 -0.55 8.54
CA THR A 21 -13.84 -1.80 7.81
C THR A 21 -15.25 -2.36 8.01
N THR A 22 -15.88 -2.10 9.16
CA THR A 22 -17.14 -2.77 9.56
C THR A 22 -18.40 -2.07 9.07
N GLU A 23 -18.41 -0.73 8.98
CA GLU A 23 -19.56 0.00 8.44
C GLU A 23 -19.58 0.02 6.91
N LEU A 24 -18.42 0.21 6.25
CA LEU A 24 -18.34 0.23 4.78
C LEU A 24 -18.88 -1.07 4.17
N SER A 25 -18.50 -2.24 4.71
CA SER A 25 -19.01 -3.53 4.22
C SER A 25 -20.52 -3.71 4.42
N ARG A 26 -21.11 -3.10 5.47
CA ARG A 26 -22.55 -3.20 5.76
C ARG A 26 -23.40 -2.29 4.88
N THR A 27 -22.90 -1.12 4.50
CA THR A 27 -23.63 -0.18 3.63
C THR A 27 -23.72 -0.68 2.19
N PHE A 28 -22.71 -1.41 1.71
CA PHE A 28 -22.66 -1.86 0.32
C PHE A 28 -23.42 -3.15 0.01
N SER A 29 -23.81 -3.96 1.01
CA SER A 29 -24.50 -5.24 0.80
C SER A 29 -25.98 -5.11 0.39
N ILE A 30 -26.46 -3.91 0.07
CA ILE A 30 -27.88 -3.60 -0.17
C ILE A 30 -28.23 -3.60 -1.68
N TRP A 31 -27.24 -3.70 -2.58
CA TRP A 31 -27.48 -3.66 -4.02
C TRP A 31 -26.93 -4.90 -4.74
N TRP A 32 -27.71 -5.40 -5.71
CA TRP A 32 -27.38 -6.54 -6.59
C TRP A 32 -26.28 -6.18 -7.62
N CYS A 33 -25.23 -5.49 -7.19
CA CYS A 33 -24.15 -4.94 -8.00
C CYS A 33 -22.80 -5.47 -7.51
N VAL A 34 -21.82 -5.58 -8.41
CA VAL A 34 -20.42 -5.77 -8.01
C VAL A 34 -19.98 -4.55 -7.21
N VAL A 35 -19.46 -4.77 -6.01
CA VAL A 35 -18.88 -3.73 -5.14
C VAL A 35 -17.37 -3.92 -5.13
N THR A 36 -16.61 -2.86 -5.36
CA THR A 36 -15.15 -2.84 -5.23
C THR A 36 -14.75 -1.93 -4.08
N GLN A 37 -13.92 -2.42 -3.15
CA GLN A 37 -13.38 -1.65 -2.03
C GLN A 37 -11.86 -1.66 -2.10
N VAL A 38 -11.25 -0.49 -1.97
CA VAL A 38 -9.78 -0.31 -1.88
C VAL A 38 -9.45 0.14 -0.47
N ILE A 39 -8.43 -0.49 0.13
CA ILE A 39 -7.88 -0.12 1.44
C ILE A 39 -6.39 0.13 1.22
N GLU A 40 -5.94 1.32 1.62
CA GLU A 40 -4.56 1.78 1.47
C GLU A 40 -4.01 2.16 2.85
N ASN A 41 -2.85 1.62 3.22
CA ASN A 41 -2.09 2.13 4.37
C ASN A 41 -0.85 2.89 3.90
N GLY A 42 -1.03 4.14 3.45
CA GLY A 42 0.05 5.00 2.99
C GLY A 42 1.05 5.44 4.07
N LEU A 43 0.79 5.17 5.35
CA LEU A 43 1.74 5.47 6.42
C LEU A 43 2.95 4.54 6.42
N ILE A 44 2.85 3.36 5.80
CA ILE A 44 3.98 2.47 5.58
C ILE A 44 5.05 3.19 4.76
N ASP A 45 4.66 3.77 3.62
CA ASP A 45 5.57 4.51 2.73
C ASP A 45 6.10 5.80 3.38
N ALA A 46 5.22 6.57 4.03
CA ALA A 46 5.64 7.77 4.76
C ALA A 46 6.71 7.48 5.83
N ALA A 47 6.61 6.34 6.53
CA ALA A 47 7.60 5.91 7.50
C ALA A 47 8.92 5.46 6.84
N HIS A 48 8.86 4.81 5.67
CA HIS A 48 10.05 4.48 4.88
C HIS A 48 10.77 5.73 4.35
N HIS A 49 10.04 6.78 3.97
CA HIS A 49 10.63 8.08 3.62
C HIS A 49 11.43 8.72 4.77
N LEU A 50 11.10 8.42 6.01
CA LEU A 50 11.85 8.90 7.19
C LEU A 50 12.94 7.90 7.65
N SER A 51 13.14 6.80 6.92
CA SER A 51 13.95 5.66 7.33
C SER A 51 13.58 5.15 8.73
N MET A 52 12.29 5.19 9.10
CA MET A 52 11.79 4.79 10.42
C MET A 52 11.14 3.40 10.33
N ALA A 53 11.97 2.36 10.20
CA ALA A 53 11.51 0.99 9.98
C ALA A 53 10.60 0.47 11.11
N ARG A 54 10.77 0.93 12.36
CA ARG A 54 9.85 0.57 13.44
C ARG A 54 8.41 0.99 13.10
N LEU A 55 8.23 2.24 12.69
CA LEU A 55 6.91 2.76 12.32
C LEU A 55 6.38 2.05 11.08
N ALA A 56 7.21 1.85 10.05
CA ALA A 56 6.78 1.17 8.84
C ALA A 56 6.30 -0.28 9.11
N LEU A 57 7.00 -1.00 10.00
CA LEU A 57 6.61 -2.35 10.41
C LEU A 57 5.34 -2.34 11.26
N ASP A 58 5.18 -1.40 12.20
CA ASP A 58 3.96 -1.27 13.00
C ASP A 58 2.74 -0.97 12.09
N GLU A 59 2.87 -0.08 11.11
CA GLU A 59 1.82 0.21 10.11
C GLU A 59 1.53 -0.99 9.19
N THR A 60 2.56 -1.77 8.85
CA THR A 60 2.39 -3.03 8.10
C THR A 60 1.59 -4.05 8.92
N VAL A 61 1.84 -4.13 10.23
CA VAL A 61 1.07 -4.98 11.15
C VAL A 61 -0.39 -4.51 11.26
N GLU A 62 -0.65 -3.20 11.26
CA GLU A 62 -2.03 -2.68 11.23
C GLU A 62 -2.75 -2.99 9.92
N LEU A 63 -2.04 -2.98 8.78
CA LEU A 63 -2.60 -3.44 7.50
C LEU A 63 -2.95 -4.95 7.55
N ASP A 64 -2.08 -5.79 8.10
CA ASP A 64 -2.34 -7.22 8.27
C ASP A 64 -3.55 -7.50 9.18
N LYS A 65 -3.68 -6.76 10.29
CA LYS A 65 -4.87 -6.81 11.16
C LYS A 65 -6.13 -6.40 10.41
N THR A 66 -6.03 -5.38 9.56
CA THR A 66 -7.13 -4.90 8.73
C THR A 66 -7.57 -5.98 7.74
N ILE A 67 -6.65 -6.62 7.04
CA ILE A 67 -6.92 -7.75 6.13
C ILE A 67 -7.58 -8.90 6.90
N SER A 68 -7.01 -9.30 8.03
CA SER A 68 -7.54 -10.37 8.89
C SER A 68 -8.97 -10.06 9.38
N THR A 69 -9.24 -8.81 9.73
CA THR A 69 -10.57 -8.35 10.18
C THR A 69 -11.57 -8.37 9.04
N SER A 70 -11.20 -7.88 7.86
CA SER A 70 -12.03 -7.94 6.64
C SER A 70 -12.40 -9.38 6.28
N ILE A 71 -11.45 -10.32 6.33
CA ILE A 71 -11.72 -11.74 6.08
C ILE A 71 -12.71 -12.31 7.10
N LYS A 72 -12.56 -11.99 8.40
CA LYS A 72 -13.50 -12.44 9.44
C LYS A 72 -14.91 -11.91 9.19
N LEU A 73 -15.02 -10.65 8.82
CA LEU A 73 -16.30 -10.01 8.53
C LEU A 73 -16.98 -10.61 7.29
N LEU A 74 -16.24 -10.80 6.20
CA LEU A 74 -16.75 -11.45 4.99
C LEU A 74 -17.25 -12.87 5.27
N LYS A 75 -16.60 -13.62 6.18
CA LYS A 75 -17.11 -14.93 6.64
C LYS A 75 -18.43 -14.80 7.40
N GLN A 76 -18.52 -13.84 8.32
CA GLN A 76 -19.74 -13.62 9.12
C GLN A 76 -20.93 -13.20 8.25
N LEU A 77 -20.67 -12.47 7.18
CA LEU A 77 -21.68 -12.05 6.20
C LEU A 77 -21.96 -13.12 5.13
N ASN A 78 -21.25 -14.26 5.17
CA ASN A 78 -21.34 -15.33 4.17
C ASN A 78 -21.02 -14.86 2.73
N MET A 79 -20.08 -13.92 2.61
CA MET A 79 -19.65 -13.30 1.35
C MET A 79 -18.22 -13.69 0.94
N LEU A 80 -17.46 -14.33 1.82
CA LEU A 80 -16.05 -14.62 1.57
C LEU A 80 -15.83 -15.45 0.29
N ASP A 81 -16.67 -16.47 0.06
CA ASP A 81 -16.53 -17.37 -1.08
C ASP A 81 -16.81 -16.68 -2.43
N ASP A 82 -17.55 -15.56 -2.41
CA ASP A 82 -17.87 -14.73 -3.57
C ASP A 82 -16.96 -13.48 -3.67
N THR A 83 -15.96 -13.34 -2.79
CA THR A 83 -15.09 -12.15 -2.74
C THR A 83 -13.67 -12.49 -3.19
N LEU A 84 -13.18 -11.79 -4.22
CA LEU A 84 -11.77 -11.77 -4.59
C LEU A 84 -11.03 -10.74 -3.74
N ILE A 85 -10.14 -11.21 -2.87
CA ILE A 85 -9.26 -10.40 -2.03
C ILE A 85 -7.88 -10.38 -2.66
N ILE A 86 -7.34 -9.18 -2.92
CA ILE A 86 -5.99 -8.97 -3.43
C ILE A 86 -5.24 -8.06 -2.46
N VAL A 87 -3.99 -8.41 -2.16
CA VAL A 87 -3.06 -7.61 -1.35
C VAL A 87 -1.79 -7.43 -2.15
N THR A 88 -1.39 -6.18 -2.38
CA THR A 88 -0.17 -5.84 -3.11
C THR A 88 0.36 -4.49 -2.63
N SER A 89 1.44 -4.03 -3.25
CA SER A 89 2.04 -2.71 -3.07
C SER A 89 2.16 -2.02 -4.43
N ASP A 90 2.18 -0.70 -4.42
CA ASP A 90 2.45 0.13 -5.58
C ASP A 90 3.95 0.17 -5.93
N HIS A 91 4.84 0.11 -4.93
CA HIS A 91 6.30 0.02 -5.11
C HIS A 91 7.02 -0.43 -3.83
N ALA A 92 8.27 -0.87 -3.97
CA ALA A 92 9.12 -1.16 -2.82
C ALA A 92 9.73 0.12 -2.21
N ASN A 93 10.59 -0.04 -1.20
CA ASN A 93 11.51 0.98 -0.68
C ASN A 93 12.94 0.41 -0.61
N THR A 94 13.94 1.24 -0.34
CA THR A 94 15.34 0.78 -0.23
C THR A 94 15.70 0.09 1.09
N LEU A 95 14.70 -0.46 1.80
CA LEU A 95 14.91 -1.20 3.05
C LEU A 95 15.65 -2.51 2.75
N SER A 96 16.68 -2.80 3.54
CA SER A 96 17.43 -4.05 3.48
C SER A 96 17.41 -4.76 4.84
N ILE A 97 17.36 -6.10 4.81
CA ILE A 97 17.53 -6.97 5.97
C ILE A 97 18.91 -7.59 5.88
N ASN A 98 19.78 -7.27 6.83
CA ASN A 98 21.22 -7.51 6.76
C ASN A 98 21.74 -8.41 7.88
N GLY A 99 22.93 -8.95 7.65
CA GLY A 99 23.71 -9.71 8.63
C GLY A 99 23.17 -11.09 8.93
N TYR A 100 23.67 -11.67 10.03
CA TYR A 100 23.35 -13.04 10.45
C TYR A 100 22.85 -13.09 11.91
N PRO A 101 21.80 -12.34 12.27
CA PRO A 101 21.27 -12.37 13.63
C PRO A 101 20.73 -13.76 13.98
N LYS A 102 20.85 -14.16 15.25
CA LYS A 102 20.28 -15.43 15.72
C LYS A 102 18.75 -15.41 15.59
N ARG A 103 18.15 -16.57 15.35
CA ARG A 103 16.69 -16.72 15.36
C ARG A 103 16.12 -16.21 16.70
N GLY A 104 15.07 -15.38 16.61
CA GLY A 104 14.45 -14.74 17.78
C GLY A 104 15.07 -13.38 18.16
N ASN A 105 16.12 -12.93 17.46
CA ASN A 105 16.60 -11.56 17.59
C ASN A 105 15.51 -10.57 17.17
N ASN A 106 15.44 -9.43 17.87
CA ASN A 106 14.54 -8.36 17.47
C ASN A 106 15.00 -7.81 16.10
N ILE A 107 14.08 -7.74 15.14
CA ILE A 107 14.36 -7.26 13.77
C ILE A 107 14.91 -5.83 13.75
N LEU A 108 14.66 -5.02 14.78
CA LEU A 108 15.13 -3.65 14.89
C LEU A 108 16.51 -3.52 15.54
N ASP A 109 17.05 -4.63 16.05
CA ASP A 109 18.29 -4.63 16.81
C ASP A 109 19.52 -4.89 15.93
N VAL A 110 20.68 -4.78 16.54
CA VAL A 110 21.99 -5.07 15.96
C VAL A 110 22.03 -6.49 15.39
N ALA A 111 22.53 -6.61 14.16
CA ALA A 111 22.80 -7.89 13.51
C ALA A 111 24.22 -8.39 13.77
N GLY A 112 25.18 -7.47 13.97
CA GLY A 112 26.56 -7.81 14.28
C GLY A 112 27.48 -6.59 14.36
N THR A 113 28.78 -6.86 14.38
CA THR A 113 29.86 -5.86 14.31
C THR A 113 30.59 -6.03 13.00
N SER A 114 30.87 -4.94 12.30
CA SER A 114 31.62 -5.01 11.04
C SER A 114 33.09 -5.35 11.32
N GLU A 115 33.68 -6.20 10.49
CA GLU A 115 35.08 -6.62 10.61
C GLU A 115 36.06 -5.55 10.12
N SER A 116 35.57 -4.56 9.36
CA SER A 116 36.41 -3.51 8.76
C SER A 116 36.58 -2.30 9.65
N ASP A 117 35.49 -1.85 10.30
CA ASP A 117 35.49 -0.66 11.16
C ASP A 117 35.28 -0.98 12.65
N TYR A 118 35.01 -2.25 13.00
CA TYR A 118 34.70 -2.70 14.36
C TYR A 118 33.49 -1.99 15.00
N VAL A 119 32.59 -1.42 14.17
CA VAL A 119 31.38 -0.74 14.62
C VAL A 119 30.15 -1.61 14.36
N LYS A 120 29.20 -1.64 15.31
CA LYS A 120 27.95 -2.40 15.19
C LYS A 120 27.10 -1.92 14.01
N TYR A 121 26.27 -2.79 13.45
CA TYR A 121 25.27 -2.44 12.44
C TYR A 121 23.93 -3.12 12.74
N THR A 122 22.83 -2.43 12.43
CA THR A 122 21.47 -2.92 12.64
C THR A 122 21.07 -3.95 11.59
N THR A 123 20.14 -4.83 11.96
CA THR A 123 19.53 -5.78 11.02
C THR A 123 18.86 -5.04 9.87
N LEU A 124 18.16 -3.94 10.14
CA LEU A 124 17.54 -3.10 9.12
C LEU A 124 18.41 -1.88 8.81
N THR A 125 18.60 -1.60 7.53
CA THR A 125 19.22 -0.36 7.01
C THR A 125 18.50 0.09 5.75
N TYR A 126 18.72 1.34 5.34
CA TYR A 126 18.30 1.81 4.02
C TYR A 126 19.52 2.13 3.16
N SER A 127 19.44 1.92 1.85
CA SER A 127 20.52 2.31 0.96
C SER A 127 20.58 3.84 0.79
N ILE A 128 19.44 4.48 0.58
CA ILE A 128 19.29 5.93 0.38
C ILE A 128 18.13 6.41 1.25
N GLY A 129 18.32 7.49 2.00
CA GLY A 129 17.18 8.14 2.66
C GLY A 129 17.53 9.05 3.81
N TYR A 130 16.48 9.42 4.54
CA TYR A 130 16.61 10.33 5.68
C TYR A 130 17.36 9.68 6.83
N ALA A 131 18.29 10.44 7.44
CA ALA A 131 18.97 10.04 8.65
C ALA A 131 18.82 11.13 9.70
N LYS A 132 17.98 10.88 10.71
CA LYS A 132 17.74 11.83 11.82
C LYS A 132 19.03 12.21 12.55
N TYR A 133 19.97 11.26 12.62
CA TYR A 133 21.27 11.44 13.24
C TYR A 133 22.38 11.22 12.20
N PRO A 134 23.52 11.93 12.30
CA PRO A 134 24.61 11.75 11.35
C PRO A 134 25.10 10.29 11.33
N VAL A 135 25.15 9.65 10.16
CA VAL A 135 25.67 8.27 10.04
C VAL A 135 27.18 8.23 10.27
N TYR A 136 27.87 9.29 9.86
CA TYR A 136 29.32 9.44 9.98
C TYR A 136 29.66 10.68 10.80
N ARG A 137 30.82 10.65 11.46
CA ARG A 137 31.39 11.80 12.16
C ARG A 137 32.86 11.94 11.87
N ARG A 138 33.38 13.16 12.02
CA ARG A 138 34.82 13.42 11.95
C ARG A 138 35.53 12.90 13.21
N ALA A 139 36.67 12.26 13.03
CA ALA A 139 37.59 11.84 14.07
C ALA A 139 39.02 12.21 13.65
N GLY A 140 39.50 13.39 14.07
CA GLY A 140 40.80 13.92 13.64
C GLY A 140 40.80 14.25 12.14
N SER A 141 41.64 13.56 11.37
CA SER A 141 41.71 13.64 9.90
C SER A 141 40.80 12.64 9.18
N LEU A 142 40.15 11.73 9.92
CA LEU A 142 39.32 10.67 9.37
C LEU A 142 37.82 10.99 9.49
N VAL A 143 37.02 10.33 8.64
CA VAL A 143 35.57 10.22 8.78
C VAL A 143 35.26 8.78 9.14
N ILE A 144 34.54 8.57 10.23
CA ILE A 144 34.21 7.24 10.75
C ILE A 144 32.70 7.09 10.92
N ARG A 145 32.21 5.86 10.73
CA ARG A 145 30.81 5.51 10.97
C ARG A 145 30.51 5.52 12.46
N GLN A 146 29.32 6.00 12.83
CA GLN A 146 28.88 6.01 14.22
C GLN A 146 28.27 4.66 14.62
N ASP A 147 28.47 4.24 15.88
CA ASP A 147 27.76 3.07 16.42
C ASP A 147 26.28 3.43 16.58
N PRO A 148 25.36 2.71 15.92
CA PRO A 148 23.92 3.00 16.00
C PRO A 148 23.38 2.91 17.44
N THR A 149 23.99 2.08 18.29
CA THR A 149 23.59 1.92 19.69
C THR A 149 24.06 3.06 20.60
N ALA A 150 25.03 3.85 20.16
CA ALA A 150 25.53 5.00 20.92
C ALA A 150 24.67 6.27 20.71
N VAL A 151 23.86 6.30 19.65
CA VAL A 151 23.05 7.47 19.27
C VAL A 151 21.67 7.42 19.93
N SER A 152 21.02 6.27 19.91
CA SER A 152 19.76 6.01 20.60
C SER A 152 19.50 4.51 20.70
N SER A 153 18.46 4.11 21.45
CA SER A 153 17.95 2.73 21.36
C SER A 153 17.48 2.44 19.94
N THR A 154 18.03 1.39 19.31
CA THR A 154 17.73 1.01 17.91
C THR A 154 16.29 0.49 17.73
N SER A 155 15.62 0.11 18.81
CA SER A 155 14.22 -0.34 18.83
C SER A 155 13.21 0.78 19.15
N SER A 156 13.69 2.01 19.39
CA SER A 156 12.85 3.18 19.66
C SER A 156 12.01 3.55 18.44
N HIS A 157 10.79 4.06 18.68
CA HIS A 157 9.96 4.65 17.62
C HIS A 157 10.61 5.89 17.00
N ASP A 158 11.52 6.57 17.72
CA ASP A 158 12.23 7.75 17.24
C ASP A 158 13.55 7.45 16.51
N TYR A 159 13.91 6.16 16.38
CA TYR A 159 15.13 5.75 15.71
C TYR A 159 14.92 5.66 14.19
N SER A 160 15.73 6.43 13.47
CA SER A 160 15.88 6.33 12.02
C SER A 160 17.11 5.46 11.74
N GLN A 161 16.92 4.39 10.96
CA GLN A 161 17.99 3.45 10.63
C GLN A 161 19.13 4.15 9.90
N GLN A 162 20.35 3.62 10.04
CA GLN A 162 21.48 4.10 9.26
C GLN A 162 21.23 3.93 7.76
N VAL A 163 21.69 4.93 7.00
CA VAL A 163 21.57 4.99 5.54
C VAL A 163 22.94 5.02 4.88
N GLY A 164 23.04 4.48 3.67
CA GLY A 164 24.27 4.56 2.86
C GLY A 164 24.51 5.95 2.29
N ILE A 165 23.48 6.52 1.65
CA ILE A 165 23.45 7.85 1.07
C ILE A 165 22.40 8.69 1.83
N PRO A 166 22.83 9.67 2.64
CA PRO A 166 21.90 10.55 3.35
C PRO A 166 21.19 11.50 2.39
N GLU A 167 19.87 11.56 2.49
CA GLU A 167 18.99 12.47 1.76
C GLU A 167 18.01 13.14 2.73
N GLU A 168 17.27 14.15 2.29
CA GLU A 168 16.22 14.78 3.12
C GLU A 168 14.98 13.88 3.25
N THR A 169 14.79 12.96 2.30
CA THR A 169 13.72 11.97 2.27
C THR A 169 14.20 10.65 1.67
N GLY A 170 13.63 9.54 2.10
CA GLY A 170 13.80 8.22 1.48
C GLY A 170 13.33 8.21 0.03
N VAL A 171 13.76 7.21 -0.71
CA VAL A 171 13.34 6.99 -2.10
C VAL A 171 12.62 5.64 -2.21
N HIS A 172 11.76 5.52 -3.23
CA HIS A 172 11.13 4.24 -3.54
C HIS A 172 12.17 3.25 -4.08
N GLY A 173 11.88 1.97 -3.92
CA GLY A 173 12.65 0.85 -4.46
C GLY A 173 12.05 0.38 -5.78
N GLY A 174 12.90 0.08 -6.75
CA GLY A 174 12.48 -0.44 -8.07
C GLY A 174 12.41 -1.96 -8.15
N SER A 175 12.44 -2.68 -7.02
CA SER A 175 12.29 -4.13 -7.01
C SER A 175 10.83 -4.54 -7.17
N ASP A 176 10.59 -5.69 -7.79
CA ASP A 176 9.28 -6.31 -7.88
C ASP A 176 8.62 -6.43 -6.49
N VAL A 177 7.31 -6.25 -6.45
CA VAL A 177 6.48 -6.37 -5.25
C VAL A 177 5.54 -7.57 -5.36
N ALA A 178 5.21 -8.16 -4.21
CA ALA A 178 4.34 -9.32 -4.17
C ALA A 178 2.88 -8.94 -4.47
N VAL A 179 2.16 -9.88 -5.11
CA VAL A 179 0.70 -9.86 -5.22
C VAL A 179 0.18 -11.14 -4.57
N TYR A 180 -0.63 -11.01 -3.52
CA TYR A 180 -1.35 -12.12 -2.89
C TYR A 180 -2.81 -12.05 -3.30
N ALA A 181 -3.40 -13.18 -3.68
CA ALA A 181 -4.80 -13.23 -4.06
C ALA A 181 -5.52 -14.45 -3.44
N LYS A 182 -6.79 -14.26 -3.08
CA LYS A 182 -7.68 -15.32 -2.57
C LYS A 182 -9.12 -15.08 -3.00
N GLY A 183 -9.82 -16.15 -3.37
CA GLY A 183 -11.23 -16.11 -3.75
C GLY A 183 -11.45 -16.43 -5.23
N PRO A 184 -12.64 -16.13 -5.78
CA PRO A 184 -12.97 -16.36 -7.18
C PRO A 184 -11.90 -15.80 -8.12
N MET A 185 -11.42 -16.63 -9.04
CA MET A 185 -10.38 -16.29 -10.01
C MET A 185 -9.02 -15.89 -9.41
N GLY A 186 -8.78 -16.10 -8.11
CA GLY A 186 -7.50 -15.78 -7.48
C GLY A 186 -6.30 -16.53 -8.09
N HIS A 187 -6.54 -17.68 -8.74
CA HIS A 187 -5.51 -18.44 -9.46
C HIS A 187 -4.93 -17.72 -10.68
N LEU A 188 -5.52 -16.61 -11.13
CA LEU A 188 -4.97 -15.78 -12.20
C LEU A 188 -3.69 -15.05 -11.77
N PHE A 189 -3.51 -14.80 -10.46
CA PHE A 189 -2.33 -14.14 -9.94
C PHE A 189 -1.23 -15.18 -9.69
N HIS A 190 -0.38 -15.41 -10.69
CA HIS A 190 0.69 -16.39 -10.65
C HIS A 190 1.96 -15.86 -11.33
N SER A 191 3.13 -16.42 -11.04
CA SER A 191 4.37 -16.04 -11.74
C SER A 191 4.70 -14.52 -11.61
N ILE A 192 5.20 -13.90 -12.69
CA ILE A 192 5.60 -12.48 -12.75
C ILE A 192 4.67 -11.79 -13.73
N HIS A 193 4.17 -10.61 -13.35
CA HIS A 193 3.30 -9.79 -14.16
C HIS A 193 3.70 -8.32 -14.11
N GLU A 194 3.39 -7.59 -15.18
CA GLU A 194 3.38 -6.13 -15.16
C GLU A 194 2.32 -5.61 -14.18
N GLN A 195 2.57 -4.49 -13.50
CA GLN A 195 1.65 -3.98 -12.47
C GLN A 195 0.24 -3.68 -13.00
N ASN A 196 0.11 -3.22 -14.25
CA ASN A 196 -1.18 -2.97 -14.88
C ASN A 196 -2.02 -4.25 -15.06
N TYR A 197 -1.41 -5.43 -15.05
CA TYR A 197 -2.10 -6.72 -15.08
C TYR A 197 -3.12 -6.85 -13.95
N VAL A 198 -2.81 -6.32 -12.75
CA VAL A 198 -3.70 -6.42 -11.58
C VAL A 198 -5.09 -5.85 -11.88
N ALA A 199 -5.15 -4.69 -12.53
CA ALA A 199 -6.41 -4.06 -12.92
C ALA A 199 -7.18 -4.90 -13.96
N HIS A 200 -6.47 -5.48 -14.94
CA HIS A 200 -7.08 -6.35 -15.95
C HIS A 200 -7.62 -7.65 -15.35
N ALA A 201 -6.88 -8.28 -14.44
CA ALA A 201 -7.30 -9.50 -13.75
C ALA A 201 -8.54 -9.25 -12.86
N ILE A 202 -8.58 -8.13 -12.13
CA ILE A 202 -9.77 -7.71 -11.38
C ILE A 202 -10.95 -7.51 -12.32
N ALA A 203 -10.76 -6.77 -13.42
CA ALA A 203 -11.82 -6.50 -14.37
C ALA A 203 -12.38 -7.77 -15.02
N TYR A 204 -11.50 -8.73 -15.33
CA TYR A 204 -11.87 -10.04 -15.86
C TYR A 204 -12.64 -10.86 -14.82
N ALA A 205 -12.15 -10.94 -13.58
CA ALA A 205 -12.80 -11.71 -12.50
C ALA A 205 -14.19 -11.18 -12.17
N THR A 206 -14.38 -9.86 -12.25
CA THR A 206 -15.65 -9.18 -11.92
C THR A 206 -16.56 -8.96 -13.14
N LYS A 207 -16.12 -9.34 -14.34
CA LYS A 207 -16.85 -9.14 -15.61
C LYS A 207 -17.29 -7.69 -15.84
N ILE A 208 -16.40 -6.74 -15.58
CA ILE A 208 -16.64 -5.31 -15.82
C ILE A 208 -15.84 -4.80 -17.03
N GLY A 209 -16.24 -3.66 -17.57
CA GLY A 209 -15.58 -3.03 -18.71
C GLY A 209 -15.56 -3.95 -19.94
N PHE A 210 -14.39 -4.07 -20.58
CA PHE A 210 -14.19 -4.91 -21.77
C PHE A 210 -14.49 -6.40 -21.56
N TYR A 211 -14.51 -6.88 -20.31
CA TYR A 211 -14.77 -8.28 -19.97
C TYR A 211 -16.22 -8.55 -19.56
N ARG A 212 -17.10 -7.54 -19.69
CA ARG A 212 -18.53 -7.75 -19.53
C ARG A 212 -18.99 -8.75 -20.59
N SER A 213 -19.73 -9.78 -20.17
CA SER A 213 -20.40 -10.67 -21.10
C SER A 213 -21.51 -9.90 -21.83
N GLU A 214 -21.17 -9.25 -22.94
CA GLU A 214 -22.14 -8.97 -23.99
C GLU A 214 -22.49 -10.32 -24.63
N PRO A 215 -23.77 -10.65 -24.87
CA PRO A 215 -24.05 -11.69 -25.86
C PRO A 215 -23.39 -11.21 -27.16
N VAL A 216 -22.61 -12.09 -27.81
CA VAL A 216 -22.33 -11.93 -29.24
C VAL A 216 -23.67 -12.02 -29.94
N GLN A 217 -24.44 -10.93 -29.96
CA GLN A 217 -25.44 -10.76 -30.97
C GLN A 217 -24.63 -10.62 -32.26
N ASN A 218 -24.75 -11.61 -33.13
CA ASN A 218 -24.53 -11.42 -34.55
C ASN A 218 -25.51 -10.33 -35.04
N HIS A 219 -25.28 -9.09 -34.64
CA HIS A 219 -25.82 -7.95 -35.36
C HIS A 219 -24.96 -7.87 -36.60
N SER A 220 -25.48 -8.46 -37.68
CA SER A 220 -25.17 -8.03 -39.03
C SER A 220 -24.99 -6.52 -39.00
N TYR A 221 -23.80 -6.05 -39.36
CA TYR A 221 -23.49 -4.63 -39.48
C TYR A 221 -24.42 -4.01 -40.53
N THR A 222 -25.61 -3.59 -40.14
CA THR A 222 -26.34 -2.56 -40.86
C THR A 222 -25.83 -1.23 -40.34
N HIS A 223 -24.90 -0.65 -41.10
CA HIS A 223 -24.52 0.75 -41.02
C HIS A 223 -25.76 1.63 -40.79
N PHE A 224 -25.89 2.18 -39.59
CA PHE A 224 -26.57 3.46 -39.39
C PHE A 224 -25.57 4.42 -38.75
N SER A 225 -24.74 4.97 -39.63
CA SER A 225 -24.15 6.29 -39.43
C SER A 225 -25.26 7.30 -39.11
N ASN A 226 -24.98 8.17 -38.14
CA ASN A 226 -25.65 9.44 -37.83
C ASN A 226 -26.84 9.43 -36.86
N ILE A 227 -26.87 10.51 -36.05
CA ILE A 227 -27.94 11.02 -35.17
C ILE A 227 -27.79 10.65 -33.68
N TYR A 228 -26.72 11.12 -33.04
CA TYR A 228 -26.76 11.49 -31.60
C TYR A 228 -25.95 12.76 -31.26
N LEU A 229 -25.57 13.57 -32.25
CA LEU A 229 -24.75 14.78 -32.05
C LEU A 229 -25.48 16.12 -32.25
N ILE A 230 -26.83 16.17 -32.21
CA ILE A 230 -27.59 17.41 -32.49
C ILE A 230 -28.54 17.85 -31.34
N CYS A 231 -28.67 17.11 -30.24
CA CYS A 231 -29.65 17.47 -29.20
C CYS A 231 -29.12 18.31 -28.02
N THR A 232 -27.85 18.75 -28.00
CA THR A 232 -27.28 19.53 -26.89
C THR A 232 -26.95 21.00 -27.20
N PHE A 233 -27.42 21.56 -28.33
CA PHE A 233 -27.11 22.96 -28.68
C PHE A 233 -28.30 23.94 -28.67
N ILE A 234 -29.50 23.56 -28.19
CA ILE A 234 -30.69 24.44 -28.22
C ILE A 234 -31.17 24.87 -26.81
N LEU A 235 -30.55 24.41 -25.71
CA LEU A 235 -31.02 24.72 -24.35
C LEU A 235 -30.30 25.88 -23.64
N THR A 236 -29.42 26.62 -24.32
CA THR A 236 -28.69 27.78 -23.73
C THR A 236 -29.12 29.15 -24.25
N LEU A 237 -30.30 29.29 -24.87
CA LEU A 237 -30.79 30.56 -25.42
C LEU A 237 -32.07 31.13 -24.79
N PHE A 238 -32.55 30.58 -23.66
CA PHE A 238 -33.76 31.10 -23.00
C PHE A 238 -33.65 31.48 -21.51
N CYS A 239 -32.44 31.53 -20.94
CA CYS A 239 -32.22 32.08 -19.59
C CYS A 239 -31.32 33.33 -19.64
N LEU A 240 -31.79 34.38 -20.30
CA LEU A 240 -31.33 35.77 -20.11
C LEU A 240 -32.50 36.70 -20.45
N LYS A 241 -33.36 36.94 -19.45
CA LYS A 241 -34.18 38.14 -19.27
C LYS A 241 -34.57 38.26 -17.81
#